data_AF-A0A661PQJ9-F1
#
_entry.id   AF-A0A661PQJ9-F1
#
_cell.length_a   1.000
_cell.length_b   1.000
_cell.length_c   1.000
_cell.angle_alpha   90.00
_cell.angle_beta   90.00
_cell.angle_gamma   90.00
#
_symmetry.space_group_name_H-M   'P 1'
#
loop_
_entity.id
_entity.type
_entity.pdbx_description
1 polymer ?
#
loop_
_entity_poly.entity_id
_entity_poly.type
_entity_poly.pdbx_seq_one_letter_code
_entity_poly.pdbx_strand_id
1 'polypeptide(L)'
;MQKRVLVTGGAGFIGSHLCRFLLGKGHEVLCLDNFFTGRKSNIDNLLGRHDFELIRHDITEPILVEVDQVYNLACPASPVHYQYNPVKTVKTNVMGVINMLGLAKRVGARILQAS
;
A
#
# COMPACT_ATOMS: atom_id res chain seq x y z
N MET A 1 -5.17 20.41 -5.88
CA MET A 1 -4.10 20.46 -4.87
C MET A 1 -3.35 19.15 -4.90
N GLN A 2 -2.02 19.21 -4.83
CA GLN A 2 -1.15 18.06 -4.60
C GLN A 2 -1.52 17.39 -3.27
N LYS A 3 -1.40 16.07 -3.21
CA LYS A 3 -1.73 15.24 -2.05
C LYS A 3 -0.63 14.23 -1.84
N ARG A 4 -0.42 13.82 -0.60
CA ARG A 4 0.44 12.69 -0.25
C ARG A 4 -0.42 11.45 -0.04
N VAL A 5 -0.17 10.42 -0.85
CA VAL A 5 -1.04 9.25 -0.97
C VAL A 5 -0.28 7.99 -0.59
N LEU A 6 -0.80 7.25 0.40
CA LEU A 6 -0.32 5.92 0.77
C LEU A 6 -0.97 4.86 -0.11
N VAL A 7 -0.16 4.00 -0.73
CA VAL A 7 -0.62 2.82 -1.47
C VAL A 7 0.00 1.57 -0.83
N THR A 8 -0.80 0.81 -0.08
CA THR A 8 -0.35 -0.47 0.47
C THR A 8 -0.45 -1.57 -0.59
N GLY A 9 0.50 -2.50 -0.66
CA GLY A 9 0.57 -3.44 -1.77
C GLY A 9 0.93 -2.73 -3.08
N GLY A 10 1.61 -1.58 -2.97
CA GLY A 10 1.95 -0.71 -4.10
C GLY A 10 2.95 -1.32 -5.08
N ALA A 11 3.67 -2.38 -4.70
CA ALA A 11 4.53 -3.15 -5.60
C ALA A 11 3.81 -4.38 -6.20
N GLY A 12 2.51 -4.53 -5.94
CA GLY A 12 1.64 -5.51 -6.60
C GLY A 12 1.22 -5.10 -8.02
N PHE A 13 0.41 -5.93 -8.67
CA PHE A 13 -0.06 -5.68 -10.04
C PHE A 13 -0.88 -4.38 -10.14
N ILE A 14 -2.00 -4.28 -9.42
CA ILE A 14 -2.86 -3.08 -9.43
C ILE A 14 -2.16 -1.90 -8.74
N GLY A 15 -1.51 -2.15 -7.60
CA GLY A 15 -0.84 -1.12 -6.81
C GLY A 15 0.20 -0.33 -7.62
N SER A 16 1.04 -1.01 -8.41
CA SER A 16 2.08 -0.34 -9.19
C SER A 16 1.53 0.52 -10.33
N HIS A 17 0.41 0.12 -10.94
CA HIS A 17 -0.31 0.93 -11.91
C HIS A 17 -0.94 2.16 -11.25
N LEU A 18 -1.52 1.99 -10.06
CA LEU A 18 -2.08 3.09 -9.28
C LEU A 18 -1.00 4.10 -8.87
N CYS A 19 0.16 3.64 -8.40
CA CYS A 19 1.31 4.51 -8.10
C CYS A 19 1.67 5.38 -9.32
N ARG A 20 1.85 4.76 -10.49
CA ARG A 20 2.13 5.49 -11.75
C ARG A 20 1.06 6.52 -12.09
N PHE A 21 -0.21 6.13 -11.97
CA PHE A 21 -1.33 7.01 -12.25
C PHE A 21 -1.36 8.23 -11.32
N LEU A 22 -1.20 8.02 -10.01
CA LEU A 22 -1.20 9.10 -9.01
C LEU A 22 -0.02 10.06 -9.19
N LEU A 23 1.18 9.54 -9.45
CA LEU A 23 2.36 10.34 -9.79
C LEU A 23 2.11 11.18 -11.06
N GLY A 24 1.50 10.58 -12.09
CA GLY A 24 1.11 11.27 -13.32
C GLY A 24 0.05 12.36 -13.12
N LYS A 25 -0.65 12.37 -11.97
CA LYS A 25 -1.56 13.44 -11.55
C LYS A 25 -0.88 14.50 -10.68
N GLY A 26 0.42 14.39 -10.44
CA GLY A 26 1.20 15.32 -9.61
C GLY A 26 0.99 15.11 -8.11
N HIS A 27 0.64 13.90 -7.68
CA HIS A 27 0.60 13.53 -6.26
C HIS A 27 1.92 12.92 -5.80
N GLU A 28 2.22 13.05 -4.53
CA GLU A 28 3.32 12.31 -3.90
C GLU A 28 2.81 10.94 -3.49
N VAL A 29 3.55 9.88 -3.80
CA VAL A 29 3.13 8.50 -3.53
C VAL A 29 4.09 7.84 -2.56
N LEU A 30 3.53 7.37 -1.46
CA LEU A 30 4.18 6.49 -0.51
C LEU A 30 3.74 5.05 -0.79
N CYS A 31 4.65 4.25 -1.35
CA CYS A 31 4.43 2.85 -1.64
C CYS A 31 4.82 2.00 -0.43
N LEU A 32 3.88 1.23 0.12
CA LEU A 32 4.08 0.37 1.27
C LEU A 32 3.94 -1.09 0.84
N ASP A 33 5.00 -1.89 0.90
CA ASP A 33 4.97 -3.29 0.45
C ASP A 33 5.99 -4.16 1.18
N ASN A 34 5.62 -5.39 1.56
CA ASN A 34 6.52 -6.37 2.17
C ASN A 34 7.14 -7.34 1.13
N PHE A 35 6.75 -7.21 -0.15
CA PHE A 35 7.13 -8.09 -1.25
C PHE A 35 6.75 -9.56 -1.06
N PHE A 36 5.65 -9.84 -0.33
CA PHE A 36 5.16 -11.20 -0.19
C PHE A 36 4.71 -11.80 -1.52
N THR A 37 3.94 -11.04 -2.30
CA THR A 37 3.56 -11.37 -3.70
C THR A 37 3.96 -10.27 -4.68
N GLY A 38 4.22 -9.05 -4.20
CA GLY A 38 4.72 -7.94 -4.99
C GLY A 38 6.16 -8.15 -5.46
N ARG A 39 6.56 -7.42 -6.51
CA ARG A 39 7.92 -7.47 -7.07
C ARG A 39 8.48 -6.08 -7.20
N LYS A 40 9.75 -5.90 -6.84
CA LYS A 40 10.45 -4.61 -6.98
C LYS A 40 10.47 -4.12 -8.44
N SER A 41 10.58 -5.06 -9.39
CA SER A 41 10.50 -4.79 -10.83
C SER A 41 9.24 -4.05 -11.29
N ASN A 42 8.13 -4.12 -10.52
CA ASN A 42 6.91 -3.40 -10.85
C ASN A 42 7.00 -1.89 -10.59
N ILE A 43 7.97 -1.45 -9.78
CA ILE A 43 8.16 -0.06 -9.36
C ILE A 43 9.57 0.45 -9.62
N ASP A 44 10.46 -0.33 -10.24
CA ASP A 44 11.85 0.06 -10.49
C ASP A 44 11.96 1.39 -11.26
N ASN A 45 11.04 1.63 -12.19
CA ASN A 45 10.95 2.87 -12.96
C ASN A 45 10.46 4.09 -12.16
N LEU A 46 9.98 3.88 -10.92
CA LEU A 46 9.55 4.95 -10.00
C LEU A 46 10.62 5.29 -8.97
N LEU A 47 11.57 4.37 -8.74
CA LEU A 47 12.66 4.58 -7.79
C LEU A 47 13.53 5.76 -8.22
N GLY A 48 13.90 6.60 -7.24
CA GLY A 48 14.72 7.78 -7.47
C GLY A 48 13.95 9.04 -7.88
N ARG A 49 12.63 8.96 -8.12
CA ARG A 49 11.80 10.16 -8.24
C ARG A 49 11.65 10.85 -6.89
N HIS A 50 11.63 12.17 -6.89
CA HIS A 50 11.47 12.97 -5.66
C HIS A 50 10.06 12.89 -5.05
N ASP A 51 9.06 12.51 -5.85
CA ASP A 51 7.65 12.40 -5.47
C ASP A 51 7.21 10.96 -5.19
N PHE A 52 8.16 10.01 -5.18
CA PHE A 52 7.91 8.59 -4.90
C PHE A 52 8.83 8.07 -3.81
N GLU A 53 8.25 7.46 -2.79
CA GLU A 53 8.99 6.82 -1.70
C GLU A 53 8.50 5.38 -1.52
N LEU A 54 9.45 4.44 -1.37
CA LEU A 54 9.18 3.03 -1.08
C LEU A 54 9.53 2.75 0.39
N ILE A 55 8.54 2.29 1.15
CA ILE A 55 8.74 1.76 2.49
C ILE A 55 8.49 0.24 2.46
N ARG A 56 9.54 -0.52 2.80
CA ARG A 56 9.42 -1.97 2.97
C ARG A 56 8.81 -2.27 4.34
N HIS A 57 7.52 -2.64 4.37
CA HIS A 57 6.78 -2.82 5.61
C HIS A 57 5.62 -3.79 5.44
N ASP A 58 5.29 -4.54 6.51
CA ASP A 58 4.11 -5.39 6.57
C ASP A 58 2.98 -4.64 7.28
N ILE A 59 1.82 -4.51 6.65
CA ILE A 59 0.70 -3.75 7.23
C ILE A 59 0.17 -4.32 8.54
N THR A 60 0.50 -5.57 8.87
CA THR A 60 0.18 -6.19 10.16
C THR A 60 0.89 -5.51 11.34
N GLU A 61 1.96 -4.77 11.08
CA GLU A 61 2.65 -3.94 12.06
C GLU A 61 2.22 -2.46 11.93
N PRO A 62 2.10 -1.71 13.04
CA PRO A 62 1.78 -0.29 13.00
C PRO A 62 2.81 0.54 12.23
N ILE A 63 2.35 1.61 11.59
CA ILE A 63 3.20 2.60 10.92
C ILE A 63 2.66 4.01 11.14
N LEU A 64 3.57 4.96 11.35
CA LEU A 64 3.26 6.37 11.58
C LEU A 64 3.79 7.20 10.42
N VAL A 65 2.90 7.58 9.51
CA VAL A 65 3.19 8.44 8.35
C VAL A 65 2.10 9.50 8.20
N GLU A 66 2.45 10.65 7.64
CA GLU A 66 1.50 11.75 7.40
C GLU A 66 1.06 11.73 5.93
N VAL A 67 -0.22 11.48 5.69
CA VAL A 67 -0.82 11.29 4.36
C VAL A 67 -2.26 11.81 4.32
N ASP A 68 -2.71 12.22 3.13
CA ASP A 68 -4.08 12.72 2.92
C ASP A 68 -5.05 11.60 2.50
N GLN A 69 -4.52 10.56 1.87
CA GLN A 69 -5.29 9.45 1.31
C GLN A 69 -4.58 8.12 1.49
N VAL A 70 -5.37 7.06 1.70
CA VAL A 70 -4.89 5.67 1.81
C VAL A 70 -5.66 4.81 0.81
N TYR A 71 -4.93 4.14 -0.07
CA TYR A 71 -5.44 3.06 -0.91
C TYR A 71 -4.94 1.73 -0.34
N ASN A 72 -5.81 1.03 0.39
CA ASN A 72 -5.47 -0.24 1.04
C ASN A 72 -5.71 -1.41 0.08
N LEU A 73 -4.67 -1.81 -0.64
CA LEU A 73 -4.65 -2.92 -1.60
C LEU A 73 -3.81 -4.12 -1.13
N ALA A 74 -3.21 -4.07 0.06
CA ALA A 74 -2.31 -5.12 0.55
C ALA A 74 -3.10 -6.37 0.95
N CYS A 75 -3.15 -7.36 0.06
CA CYS A 75 -3.70 -8.68 0.31
C CYS A 75 -3.14 -9.68 -0.72
N PRO A 76 -2.86 -10.95 -0.35
CA PRO A 76 -2.60 -11.99 -1.34
C PRO A 76 -3.87 -12.27 -2.17
N ALA A 77 -3.86 -11.92 -3.46
CA ALA A 77 -5.08 -11.94 -4.29
C ALA A 77 -5.36 -13.28 -5.01
N SER A 78 -4.34 -14.11 -5.27
CA SER A 78 -4.52 -15.38 -5.99
C SER A 78 -4.87 -16.53 -5.02
N PRO A 79 -5.77 -17.46 -5.38
CA PRO A 79 -6.10 -18.64 -4.58
C PRO A 79 -4.89 -19.40 -4.05
N VAL A 80 -3.92 -19.63 -4.92
CA VAL A 80 -2.68 -20.32 -4.56
C VAL A 80 -1.94 -19.58 -3.44
N HIS A 81 -1.87 -18.24 -3.51
CA HIS A 81 -1.12 -17.43 -2.57
C HIS A 81 -1.82 -17.23 -1.22
N TYR A 82 -3.14 -17.00 -1.21
CA TYR A 82 -3.85 -16.81 0.07
C TYR A 82 -4.08 -18.13 0.82
N GLN A 83 -4.18 -19.27 0.12
CA GLN A 83 -4.30 -20.60 0.73
C GLN A 83 -2.96 -21.14 1.25
N TYR A 84 -1.83 -20.71 0.68
CA TYR A 84 -0.51 -21.13 1.13
C TYR A 84 -0.24 -20.80 2.60
N ASN A 85 -0.69 -19.62 3.07
CA ASN A 85 -0.57 -19.23 4.48
C ASN A 85 -1.85 -18.54 4.95
N PRO A 86 -2.87 -19.30 5.39
CA PRO A 86 -4.16 -18.74 5.77
C PRO A 86 -4.06 -17.83 7.00
N VAL A 87 -3.16 -18.13 7.95
CA VAL A 87 -2.92 -17.29 9.13
C VAL A 87 -2.41 -15.91 8.71
N LYS A 88 -1.44 -15.85 7.79
CA LYS A 88 -0.94 -14.58 7.26
C LYS A 88 -2.03 -13.81 6.52
N THR A 89 -2.79 -14.49 5.66
CA THR A 89 -3.94 -13.89 4.95
C THR A 89 -4.92 -13.25 5.93
N VAL A 90 -5.33 -13.95 6.99
CA VAL A 90 -6.25 -13.42 7.99
C VAL A 90 -5.64 -12.23 8.73
N LYS A 91 -4.38 -12.33 9.18
CA LYS A 91 -3.70 -11.20 9.85
C LYS A 91 -3.64 -9.97 8.96
N THR A 92 -3.28 -10.12 7.69
CA THR A 92 -3.21 -9.01 6.74
C THR A 92 -4.58 -8.34 6.54
N ASN A 93 -5.64 -9.13 6.37
CA ASN A 93 -6.99 -8.60 6.13
C ASN A 93 -7.71 -8.08 7.39
N VAL A 94 -7.27 -8.48 8.59
CA VAL A 94 -7.88 -8.03 9.85
C VAL A 94 -7.00 -7.00 10.54
N MET A 95 -5.82 -7.43 11.01
CA MET A 95 -4.89 -6.55 11.74
C MET A 95 -4.36 -5.44 10.85
N GLY A 96 -4.05 -5.76 9.60
CA GLY A 96 -3.58 -4.77 8.64
C GLY A 96 -4.61 -3.69 8.34
N VAL A 97 -5.88 -4.07 8.19
CA VAL A 97 -6.98 -3.11 8.00
C VAL A 97 -7.19 -2.27 9.25
N ILE A 98 -7.13 -2.86 10.46
CA ILE A 98 -7.20 -2.10 11.72
C ILE A 98 -6.09 -1.04 11.79
N ASN A 99 -4.85 -1.40 11.44
CA ASN A 99 -3.73 -0.46 11.44
C ASN A 99 -3.93 0.68 10.42
N MET A 100 -4.41 0.38 9.21
CA MET A 100 -4.67 1.39 8.19
C MET A 100 -5.84 2.31 8.55
N LEU A 101 -6.91 1.77 9.16
CA LEU A 101 -8.01 2.57 9.68
C LEU A 101 -7.56 3.45 10.85
N GLY A 102 -6.73 2.92 11.76
CA GLY A 102 -6.15 3.66 12.87
C GLY A 102 -5.26 4.81 12.39
N LEU A 103 -4.42 4.56 11.39
CA LEU A 103 -3.62 5.58 10.71
C LEU A 103 -4.51 6.66 10.09
N ALA A 104 -5.51 6.26 9.29
CA ALA A 104 -6.41 7.20 8.61
C ALA A 104 -7.17 8.08 9.62
N LYS A 105 -7.64 7.50 10.73
CA LYS A 105 -8.27 8.26 11.83
C LYS A 105 -7.30 9.25 12.46
N ARG A 106 -6.05 8.86 12.71
CA ARG A 106 -5.04 9.69 13.38
C ARG A 106 -4.71 10.95 12.57
N VAL A 107 -4.56 10.81 11.25
CA VAL A 107 -4.13 11.92 10.36
C VAL A 107 -5.29 12.58 9.60
N GLY A 108 -6.52 12.11 9.78
CA GLY A 108 -7.69 12.61 9.04
C GLY A 108 -7.71 12.22 7.56
N ALA A 109 -6.99 11.14 7.17
CA ALA A 109 -6.94 10.70 5.78
C ALA A 109 -8.25 10.04 5.34
N ARG A 110 -8.56 10.19 4.04
CA ARG A 110 -9.59 9.37 3.40
C ARG A 110 -9.01 8.00 3.03
N ILE A 111 -9.68 6.93 3.41
CA ILE A 111 -9.27 5.56 3.08
C ILE A 111 -10.23 4.91 2.08
N LEU A 112 -9.66 4.16 1.13
CA LEU A 112 -10.34 3.22 0.26
C LEU A 112 -9.81 1.81 0.55
N GLN A 113 -10.72 0.87 0.79
CA GLN A 113 -10.42 -0.55 0.98
C GLN A 113 -10.72 -1.32 -0.30
N ALA A 114 -9.76 -2.08 -0.84
CA ALA A 114 -10.08 -3.12 -1.80
C ALA A 114 -10.69 -4.32 -1.06
N SER A 115 -11.93 -4.66 -1.40
CA SER A 115 -12.72 -5.74 -0.79
C SER A 115 -12.83 -6.94 -1.72
#